data_AF-A0A0P4WK02-F1
#
_entry.id   AF-A0A0P4WK02-F1
#
_cell.length_a   1.000
_cell.length_b   1.000
_cell.length_c   1.000
_cell.angle_alpha   90.00
_cell.angle_beta   90.00
_cell.angle_gamma   90.00
#
_symmetry.space_group_name_H-M   'P 1'
#
loop_
_entity.id
_entity.type
_entity.pdbx_description
1 polymer ?
#
loop_
_entity_poly.entity_id
_entity_poly.type
_entity_poly.pdbx_seq_one_letter_code
_entity_poly.pdbx_strand_id
1 'polypeptide(L)'
;MKCLLLILALVAALLPSTRGLSCLPCREVTCELPAAVTRCPWGLVLDMCGCCYVCGKGPGETCGGQWAWHGRCGHTLDCLKPHEAPGSGREHDRAAVGGGNALALLNMEEPARCYRRRDSVADSISTFFAWFSSLFRNGPRDD
;
A
#
# COMPACT_ATOMS: atom_id res chain seq x y z
N MET A 1 -27.43 40.19 -6.17
CA MET A 1 -27.61 39.12 -5.15
C MET A 1 -28.53 37.99 -5.63
N LYS A 2 -29.74 38.27 -6.13
CA LYS A 2 -30.67 37.23 -6.62
C LYS A 2 -30.11 36.41 -7.80
N CYS A 3 -29.44 37.04 -8.76
CA CYS A 3 -28.82 36.34 -9.88
C CYS A 3 -27.72 35.37 -9.46
N LEU A 4 -26.96 35.70 -8.41
CA LEU A 4 -25.92 34.80 -7.86
C LEU A 4 -26.54 33.51 -7.29
N LEU A 5 -27.67 33.64 -6.59
CA LEU A 5 -28.40 32.49 -6.05
C LEU A 5 -29.01 31.63 -7.15
N LEU A 6 -29.52 32.25 -8.22
CA LEU A 6 -30.04 31.52 -9.40
C LEU A 6 -28.93 30.75 -10.12
N ILE A 7 -27.76 31.36 -10.30
CA ILE A 7 -26.60 30.70 -10.92
C ILE A 7 -26.12 29.55 -10.03
N LEU A 8 -26.03 29.74 -8.71
CA LEU A 8 -25.62 28.69 -7.77
C LEU A 8 -26.62 27.51 -7.78
N ALA A 9 -27.93 27.78 -7.81
CA ALA A 9 -28.96 26.76 -7.88
C ALA A 9 -28.94 26.00 -9.22
N LEU A 10 -28.71 26.70 -10.34
CA LEU A 10 -28.58 26.08 -11.65
C LEU A 10 -27.35 25.17 -11.72
N VAL A 11 -26.20 25.62 -11.19
CA VAL A 11 -24.97 24.83 -11.10
C VAL A 11 -25.18 23.60 -10.20
N ALA A 12 -25.84 23.75 -9.05
CA ALA A 12 -26.16 22.64 -8.15
C ALA A 12 -27.10 21.60 -8.78
N ALA A 13 -28.05 22.04 -9.60
CA ALA A 13 -28.96 21.14 -10.33
C ALA A 13 -28.31 20.47 -11.55
N LEU A 14 -27.32 21.13 -12.17
CA LEU A 14 -26.58 20.61 -13.32
C LEU A 14 -25.36 19.78 -12.93
N LEU A 15 -24.94 19.81 -11.66
CA LEU A 15 -23.97 18.85 -11.12
C LEU A 15 -24.69 17.50 -11.01
N PRO A 16 -24.45 16.53 -11.90
CA PRO A 16 -24.92 15.18 -11.67
C PRO A 16 -24.40 14.75 -10.29
N SER A 17 -25.22 14.06 -9.50
CA SER A 17 -24.73 13.37 -8.32
C SER A 17 -23.68 12.38 -8.80
N THR A 18 -22.41 12.79 -8.79
CA THR A 18 -21.29 11.96 -9.20
C THR A 18 -21.23 10.85 -8.17
N ARG A 19 -21.89 9.72 -8.47
CA ARG A 19 -21.63 8.44 -7.82
C ARG A 19 -20.24 7.99 -8.30
N GLY A 20 -19.21 8.73 -7.91
CA GLY A 20 -17.83 8.41 -8.23
C GLY A 20 -17.49 7.08 -7.57
N LEU A 21 -17.19 6.07 -8.40
CA LEU A 21 -16.72 4.74 -7.99
C LEU A 21 -17.52 4.09 -6.84
N SER A 22 -18.85 3.98 -6.99
CA SER A 22 -19.64 3.12 -6.11
C SER A 22 -19.74 1.73 -6.72
N CYS A 23 -19.34 0.70 -5.99
CA CYS A 23 -19.48 -0.68 -6.41
C CYS A 23 -20.94 -1.13 -6.36
N LEU A 24 -21.33 -2.00 -7.30
CA LEU A 24 -22.59 -2.75 -7.18
C LEU A 24 -22.54 -3.66 -5.94
N PRO A 25 -23.68 -3.96 -5.31
CA PRO A 25 -23.73 -4.97 -4.26
C PRO A 25 -23.28 -6.31 -4.83
N CYS A 26 -22.46 -7.06 -4.10
CA CYS A 26 -21.83 -8.28 -4.61
C CYS A 26 -22.81 -9.34 -5.14
N ARG A 27 -24.07 -9.34 -4.67
CA ARG A 27 -25.14 -10.23 -5.16
C ARG A 27 -25.50 -10.02 -6.64
N GLU A 28 -25.24 -8.83 -7.18
CA GLU A 28 -25.53 -8.44 -8.57
C GLU A 28 -24.28 -8.58 -9.46
N VAL A 29 -23.13 -8.95 -8.89
CA VAL A 29 -21.86 -9.11 -9.60
C VAL A 29 -21.65 -10.59 -9.91
N THR A 30 -21.38 -10.91 -11.18
CA THR A 30 -20.99 -12.26 -11.60
C THR A 30 -19.47 -12.34 -11.67
N CYS A 31 -18.86 -13.10 -10.76
CA CYS A 31 -17.41 -13.27 -10.72
C CYS A 31 -16.95 -14.43 -11.62
N GLU A 32 -15.97 -14.17 -12.48
CA GLU A 32 -15.18 -15.23 -13.08
C GLU A 32 -14.23 -15.77 -12.01
N LEU A 33 -14.51 -16.95 -11.46
CA LEU A 33 -13.59 -17.56 -10.50
C LEU A 33 -12.25 -17.82 -11.19
N PRO A 34 -11.12 -17.35 -10.62
CA PRO A 34 -9.80 -17.71 -11.12
C PRO A 34 -9.70 -19.24 -11.15
N ALA A 35 -9.28 -19.77 -12.29
CA ALA A 35 -9.16 -21.20 -12.50
C ALA A 35 -8.15 -21.83 -11.52
N ALA A 36 -8.65 -22.25 -10.36
CA ALA A 36 -7.92 -22.81 -9.23
C ALA A 36 -6.87 -21.89 -8.57
N VAL A 37 -6.79 -21.95 -7.24
CA VAL A 37 -5.76 -21.29 -6.40
C VAL A 37 -4.34 -21.59 -6.89
N THR A 38 -4.14 -22.78 -7.48
CA THR A 38 -2.85 -23.24 -8.00
C THR A 38 -2.28 -22.39 -9.14
N ARG A 39 -3.10 -21.57 -9.81
CA ARG A 39 -2.62 -20.66 -10.87
C ARG A 39 -2.19 -19.28 -10.36
N CYS A 40 -2.42 -18.94 -9.09
CA CYS A 40 -2.03 -17.65 -8.52
C CYS A 40 -0.80 -17.82 -7.61
N PRO A 41 0.42 -17.46 -8.06
CA PRO A 41 1.65 -17.71 -7.29
C PRO A 41 1.67 -17.02 -5.93
N TRP A 42 1.00 -15.87 -5.83
CA TRP A 42 0.92 -15.05 -4.62
C TRP A 42 -0.44 -15.16 -3.91
N GLY A 43 -1.23 -16.16 -4.28
CA GLY A 43 -2.55 -16.41 -3.71
C GLY A 43 -3.67 -15.53 -4.24
N LEU A 44 -4.85 -15.69 -3.65
CA LEU A 44 -6.07 -14.98 -4.03
C LEU A 44 -6.32 -13.79 -3.11
N VAL A 45 -6.67 -12.67 -3.70
CA VAL A 45 -7.08 -11.44 -3.01
C VAL A 45 -8.43 -10.98 -3.54
N LEU A 46 -9.15 -10.19 -2.77
CA LEU A 46 -10.37 -9.57 -3.27
C LEU A 46 -10.03 -8.41 -4.22
N ASP A 47 -10.89 -8.21 -5.22
CA ASP A 47 -10.86 -7.06 -6.14
C ASP A 47 -11.07 -5.72 -5.41
N MET A 48 -11.03 -4.62 -6.18
CA MET A 48 -11.23 -3.26 -5.65
C MET A 48 -12.56 -3.09 -4.90
N CYS A 49 -13.60 -3.81 -5.34
CA CYS A 49 -14.94 -3.76 -4.77
C CYS A 49 -15.13 -4.70 -3.57
N GLY A 50 -14.21 -5.63 -3.34
CA GLY A 50 -14.33 -6.60 -2.26
C GLY A 50 -15.25 -7.78 -2.56
N CYS A 51 -15.63 -8.01 -3.82
CA CYS A 51 -16.63 -9.02 -4.20
C CYS A 51 -16.00 -10.26 -4.85
N CYS A 52 -15.09 -10.07 -5.79
CA CYS A 52 -14.52 -11.17 -6.56
C CYS A 52 -13.09 -11.49 -6.12
N TYR A 53 -12.74 -12.78 -6.10
CA TYR A 53 -11.37 -13.22 -5.90
C TYR A 53 -10.56 -13.08 -7.20
N VAL A 54 -9.38 -12.50 -7.11
CA VAL A 54 -8.41 -12.30 -8.21
C VAL A 54 -7.00 -12.70 -7.73
N CYS A 55 -6.07 -12.95 -8.64
CA CYS A 55 -4.69 -13.23 -8.22
C CYS A 55 -4.05 -11.97 -7.61
N GLY A 56 -3.39 -12.14 -6.47
CA GLY A 56 -2.62 -11.07 -5.84
C GLY A 56 -1.36 -10.71 -6.61
N LYS A 57 -0.95 -9.45 -6.51
CA LYS A 57 0.31 -8.93 -7.08
C LYS A 57 1.52 -9.50 -6.35
N GLY A 58 2.57 -9.79 -7.12
CA GLY A 58 3.86 -10.28 -6.67
C GLY A 58 4.86 -9.18 -6.30
N PRO A 59 6.04 -9.55 -5.76
CA PRO A 59 7.04 -8.61 -5.29
C PRO A 59 7.56 -7.72 -6.43
N GLY A 60 7.69 -6.42 -6.16
CA GLY A 60 8.12 -5.40 -7.11
C GLY A 60 7.02 -4.91 -8.07
N GLU A 61 5.87 -5.59 -8.13
CA GLU A 61 4.74 -5.11 -8.93
C GLU A 61 4.08 -3.89 -8.28
N THR A 62 3.59 -2.99 -9.14
CA THR A 62 2.83 -1.82 -8.71
C THR A 62 1.53 -2.23 -8.03
N CYS A 63 1.19 -1.57 -6.93
CA CYS A 63 0.01 -1.85 -6.12
C CYS A 63 -0.63 -0.57 -5.56
N GLY A 64 -1.85 -0.67 -5.06
CA GLY A 64 -2.54 0.45 -4.41
C GLY A 64 -3.14 1.46 -5.38
N GLY A 65 -2.96 2.75 -5.09
CA GLY A 65 -3.74 3.83 -5.71
C GLY A 65 -5.16 3.92 -5.16
N GLN A 66 -5.94 4.89 -5.66
CA GLN A 66 -7.33 5.08 -5.25
C GLN A 66 -8.12 3.78 -5.42
N TRP A 67 -8.80 3.33 -4.36
CA TRP A 67 -9.58 2.08 -4.33
C TRP A 67 -8.81 0.80 -4.70
N ALA A 68 -7.47 0.81 -4.57
CA ALA A 68 -6.63 -0.29 -5.04
C ALA A 68 -6.76 -0.54 -6.56
N TRP A 69 -6.88 0.53 -7.36
CA TRP A 69 -6.91 0.48 -8.82
C TRP A 69 -5.73 -0.29 -9.45
N HIS A 70 -4.55 -0.19 -8.85
CA HIS A 70 -3.36 -0.93 -9.31
C HIS A 70 -3.31 -2.38 -8.79
N GLY A 71 -4.33 -2.80 -8.04
CA GLY A 71 -4.44 -4.13 -7.44
C GLY A 71 -3.91 -4.19 -6.01
N ARG A 72 -4.07 -5.37 -5.41
CA ARG A 72 -3.61 -5.70 -4.07
C ARG A 72 -2.48 -6.72 -4.13
N CYS A 73 -1.51 -6.57 -3.24
CA CYS A 73 -0.45 -7.55 -3.08
C CYS A 73 -1.01 -8.88 -2.57
N GLY A 74 -0.40 -9.97 -3.01
CA GLY A 74 -0.75 -11.31 -2.54
C GLY A 74 -0.42 -11.55 -1.07
N HIS A 75 -0.67 -12.76 -0.60
CA HIS A 75 -0.37 -13.12 0.78
C HIS A 75 1.10 -12.88 1.11
N THR A 76 1.39 -12.46 2.35
CA THR A 76 2.74 -12.17 2.88
C THR A 76 3.47 -10.99 2.21
N LEU A 77 2.77 -10.20 1.40
CA LEU A 77 3.29 -9.00 0.76
C LEU A 77 2.52 -7.76 1.23
N ASP A 78 3.24 -6.66 1.43
CA ASP A 78 2.68 -5.36 1.78
C ASP A 78 2.92 -4.36 0.65
N CYS A 79 1.93 -3.49 0.42
CA CYS A 79 2.03 -2.43 -0.58
C CYS A 79 2.67 -1.20 0.04
N LEU A 80 3.93 -0.94 -0.29
CA LEU A 80 4.74 0.10 0.34
C LEU A 80 5.22 1.12 -0.70
N LYS A 81 5.28 2.39 -0.29
CA LYS A 81 6.00 3.40 -1.07
C LYS A 81 7.52 3.17 -0.93
N PRO A 82 8.35 3.66 -1.87
CA PRO A 82 9.80 3.41 -1.86
C PRO A 82 10.50 3.81 -0.55
N HIS A 83 10.08 4.89 0.09
CA HIS A 83 10.62 5.35 1.39
C HIS A 83 10.17 4.53 2.61
N GLU A 84 9.32 3.52 2.38
CA GLU A 84 8.78 2.62 3.39
C GLU A 84 9.24 1.18 3.22
N ALA A 85 9.92 0.89 2.10
CA ALA A 85 10.32 -0.45 1.73
C ALA A 85 11.36 -1.05 2.70
N PRO A 86 11.43 -2.38 2.86
CA PRO A 86 12.42 -3.02 3.70
C PRO A 86 13.83 -2.70 3.20
N GLY A 87 14.62 -2.02 4.02
CA GLY A 87 15.99 -1.60 3.67
C GLY A 87 16.11 -0.12 3.36
N SER A 88 14.99 0.62 3.28
CA SER A 88 15.02 2.07 3.47
C SER A 88 15.33 2.31 4.95
N GLY A 89 16.59 2.57 5.27
CA GLY A 89 17.00 2.93 6.63
C GLY A 89 16.19 4.14 7.09
N ARG A 90 15.26 3.93 8.03
CA ARG A 90 14.62 5.02 8.75
C ARG A 90 15.37 5.17 10.06
N GLU A 91 16.45 5.93 9.99
CA GLU A 91 16.87 6.71 11.15
C GLU A 91 15.67 7.56 11.57
N HIS A 92 15.41 7.62 12.87
CA HIS A 92 14.34 8.41 13.45
C HIS A 92 14.36 9.86 12.97
N ASP A 93 13.41 10.25 12.10
CA ASP A 93 13.10 11.67 11.92
C ASP A 93 11.59 11.90 11.90
N ARG A 94 11.10 12.40 13.04
CA ARG A 94 9.94 13.28 13.10
C ARG A 94 10.37 14.65 12.56
N ALA A 95 10.50 14.79 11.24
CA ALA A 95 10.56 16.04 10.48
C ALA A 95 10.54 15.63 8.99
N ALA A 96 9.75 16.15 8.06
CA ALA A 96 9.09 17.43 7.98
C ALA A 96 7.86 17.29 7.07
N VAL A 97 6.69 17.65 7.60
CA VAL A 97 5.69 18.31 6.79
C VAL A 97 6.19 19.75 6.64
N GLY A 98 6.72 20.10 5.47
CA GLY A 98 7.05 21.49 5.12
C GLY A 98 8.47 21.67 4.62
N GLY A 99 8.64 21.69 3.30
CA GLY A 99 9.90 22.05 2.66
C GLY A 99 10.11 21.54 1.24
N GLY A 100 9.05 21.36 0.44
CA GLY A 100 9.21 21.07 -0.98
C GLY A 100 9.39 22.38 -1.77
N ASN A 101 10.40 22.47 -2.63
CA ASN A 101 10.39 23.47 -3.70
C ASN A 101 9.34 23.04 -4.75
N ALA A 102 8.79 24.00 -5.51
CA ALA A 102 7.74 23.74 -6.49
C ALA A 102 8.12 22.69 -7.57
N LEU A 103 9.42 22.44 -7.77
CA LEU A 103 9.92 21.40 -8.68
C LEU A 103 9.76 19.97 -8.14
N ALA A 104 9.85 19.75 -6.83
CA ALA A 104 9.65 18.43 -6.22
C ALA A 104 8.17 17.97 -6.26
N LEU A 105 7.24 18.89 -6.51
CA LEU A 105 5.82 18.58 -6.72
C LEU A 105 5.49 18.18 -8.16
N LEU A 106 6.41 18.42 -9.11
CA LEU A 106 6.14 18.20 -10.54
C LEU A 106 6.64 16.85 -11.05
N ASN A 107 7.45 16.10 -10.28
CA ASN A 107 8.01 14.84 -10.76
C ASN A 107 8.28 13.85 -9.64
N MET A 108 7.71 12.65 -9.82
CA MET A 108 8.04 11.38 -9.15
C MET A 108 7.38 11.12 -7.81
N GLU A 109 6.05 11.05 -7.79
CA GLU A 109 5.41 10.08 -6.88
C GLU A 109 5.64 8.69 -7.48
N GLU A 110 6.78 8.09 -7.17
CA GLU A 110 7.04 6.70 -7.53
C GLU A 110 5.89 5.82 -7.01
N PRO A 111 5.29 4.98 -7.86
CA PRO A 111 4.12 4.22 -7.46
C PRO A 111 4.50 3.16 -6.42
N ALA A 112 3.61 2.92 -5.46
CA ALA A 112 3.81 1.90 -4.44
C ALA A 112 3.96 0.52 -5.08
N ARG A 113 4.77 -0.34 -4.47
CA ARG A 113 5.07 -1.69 -4.95
C ARG A 113 4.91 -2.71 -3.84
N CYS A 114 4.71 -3.96 -4.23
CA CYS A 114 4.64 -5.06 -3.26
C CYS A 114 6.03 -5.44 -2.77
N TYR A 115 6.21 -5.45 -1.45
CA TYR A 115 7.42 -5.96 -0.81
C TYR A 115 7.06 -7.07 0.17
N ARG A 116 8.01 -7.95 0.47
CA ARG A 116 7.80 -8.93 1.54
C ARG A 116 7.56 -8.21 2.85
N ARG A 117 6.54 -8.67 3.58
CA ARG A 117 6.29 -8.24 4.95
C ARG A 117 7.54 -8.51 5.78
N ARG A 118 8.01 -7.50 6.51
CA ARG A 118 9.11 -7.68 7.44
C ARG A 118 8.54 -8.29 8.71
N ASP A 119 8.87 -9.55 8.98
CA ASP A 119 8.37 -10.25 10.15
C ASP A 119 9.15 -9.79 11.39
N SER A 120 8.52 -8.93 12.20
CA SER A 120 9.09 -8.35 13.43
C SER A 120 9.64 -9.40 14.40
N VAL A 121 9.11 -10.62 14.39
CA VAL A 121 9.59 -11.75 15.21
C VAL A 121 10.93 -12.27 14.70
N ALA A 122 11.11 -12.45 13.40
CA ALA A 122 12.39 -12.90 12.83
C ALA A 122 13.49 -11.85 13.03
N ASP A 123 13.12 -10.56 12.91
CA ASP A 123 14.02 -9.44 13.22
C ASP A 123 14.37 -9.39 14.71
N SER A 124 13.43 -9.66 15.61
CA SER A 124 13.68 -9.69 17.06
C SER A 124 14.59 -10.86 17.47
N ILE A 125 14.41 -12.03 16.85
CA ILE A 125 15.25 -13.20 17.11
C ILE A 125 16.67 -12.96 16.56
N SER A 126 16.81 -12.42 15.36
CA SER A 126 18.12 -12.12 14.77
C SER A 126 18.87 -11.04 15.54
N THR A 127 18.19 -9.98 15.99
CA THR A 127 18.79 -8.96 16.88
C THR A 127 19.15 -9.52 18.24
N PHE A 128 18.33 -10.39 18.84
CA PHE A 128 18.67 -11.10 20.07
C PHE A 128 19.94 -11.95 19.90
N PHE A 129 20.04 -12.76 18.85
CA PHE A 129 21.24 -13.57 18.58
C PHE A 129 22.47 -12.70 18.28
N ALA A 130 22.31 -11.59 17.56
CA ALA A 130 23.38 -10.64 17.32
C ALA A 130 23.91 -10.05 18.63
N TRP A 131 23.02 -9.61 19.52
CA TRP A 131 23.38 -9.11 20.86
C TRP A 131 24.02 -10.20 21.72
N PHE A 132 23.43 -11.40 21.78
CA PHE A 132 23.94 -12.54 22.54
C PHE A 132 25.36 -12.90 22.09
N SER A 133 25.61 -12.97 20.78
CA SER A 133 26.96 -13.22 20.24
C SER A 133 27.98 -12.13 20.58
N SER A 134 27.54 -10.89 20.80
CA SER A 134 28.39 -9.76 21.19
C SER A 134 28.84 -9.84 22.66
N LEU A 135 28.02 -10.45 23.53
CA LEU A 135 28.39 -10.71 24.93
C LEU A 135 29.54 -11.71 25.04
N PHE A 136 29.53 -12.78 24.24
CA PHE A 136 30.61 -13.78 24.28
C PHE A 136 31.89 -13.32 23.56
N ARG A 137 31.78 -12.38 22.60
CA ARG A 137 32.94 -11.89 21.84
C ARG A 137 33.83 -10.92 22.64
N ASN A 138 33.29 -10.33 23.71
CA ASN A 138 34.01 -9.47 24.65
C ASN A 138 34.30 -10.19 25.99
N GLY A 139 34.41 -11.52 25.97
CA GLY A 139 34.84 -12.30 27.14
C GLY A 139 36.22 -11.86 27.64
N PRO A 140 36.49 -12.02 28.96
CA PRO A 140 37.70 -11.50 29.60
C PRO A 140 38.95 -12.02 28.88
N ARG A 141 39.86 -11.10 28.54
CA ARG A 141 41.25 -11.45 28.28
C ARG A 141 41.79 -12.00 29.60
N ASP A 142 42.08 -13.30 29.63
CA ASP A 142 42.89 -13.90 30.68
C ASP A 142 44.28 -13.25 30.60
N ASP A 143 44.57 -12.33 31.53
CA ASP A 143 45.92 -11.82 31.83
C ASP A 143 46.75 -12.88 32.57
#